data_AF-A0A409V6Z5-F1
#
_entry.id   AF-A0A409V6Z5-F1
#
_cell.length_a   1.000
_cell.length_b   1.000
_cell.length_c   1.000
_cell.angle_alpha   90.00
_cell.angle_beta   90.00
_cell.angle_gamma   90.00
#
_symmetry.space_group_name_H-M   'P 1'
#
loop_
_entity.id
_entity.type
_entity.pdbx_description
1 polymer ?
#
loop_
_entity_poly.entity_id
_entity_poly.type
_entity_poly.pdbx_seq_one_letter_code
_entity_poly.pdbx_strand_id
1 'polypeptide(L)'
;MNPSADKLCPHVIMVCTGMDRVSELEKMKANYEATFHHILGSHKKANHRRGIFFISNIDPREDEIKRLKDHISEIAKEENYFADELPSRWINLENVLDVLKDYRKTICSLKDIEELALAYSIEEKELLLFLSYQHKIGNIIFFEDKPDFIILQPNWLVQCFRCLVCDDDKKHHGGASRNEMSKLKNEGELSETLIDQLFKKEPDLEFRKYKHHILKVMEKFDIIIYSALQPIDNEEN
;
A
#
# COMPACT_ATOMS: atom_id res chain seq x y z
N MET A 1 -7.61 -12.71 -25.17
CA MET A 1 -7.09 -14.00 -24.66
C MET A 1 -7.15 -13.93 -23.15
N ASN A 2 -7.90 -14.82 -22.49
CA ASN A 2 -7.88 -14.90 -21.02
C ASN A 2 -6.48 -15.38 -20.60
N PRO A 3 -5.73 -14.62 -19.79
CA PRO A 3 -4.55 -15.18 -19.15
C PRO A 3 -5.02 -16.32 -18.25
N SER A 4 -4.44 -17.51 -18.45
CA SER A 4 -4.63 -18.66 -17.56
C SER A 4 -4.41 -18.24 -16.11
N ALA A 5 -5.23 -18.72 -15.17
CA ALA A 5 -5.20 -18.35 -13.75
C ALA A 5 -3.80 -18.46 -13.09
N ASP A 6 -2.90 -19.27 -13.64
CA ASP A 6 -1.50 -19.38 -13.23
C ASP A 6 -0.64 -18.13 -13.49
N LYS A 7 -1.09 -17.18 -14.34
CA LYS A 7 -0.36 -15.93 -14.64
C LYS A 7 -0.63 -14.77 -13.67
N LEU A 8 -1.53 -14.95 -12.70
CA LEU A 8 -1.93 -13.90 -11.73
C LEU A 8 -1.23 -14.05 -10.37
N CYS A 9 -0.19 -14.87 -10.33
CA CYS A 9 0.41 -15.38 -9.12
C CYS A 9 1.75 -14.65 -8.89
N PRO A 10 1.88 -13.77 -7.87
CA PRO A 10 3.07 -12.95 -7.71
C PRO A 10 4.28 -13.84 -7.44
N HIS A 11 5.42 -13.46 -8.03
CA HIS A 11 6.69 -14.09 -7.74
C HIS A 11 7.12 -13.81 -6.31
N VAL A 12 7.54 -14.87 -5.60
CA VAL A 12 8.00 -14.80 -4.22
C VAL A 12 9.44 -15.29 -4.15
N ILE A 13 10.30 -14.47 -3.59
CA ILE A 13 11.68 -14.82 -3.25
C ILE A 13 11.77 -14.91 -1.74
N MET A 14 12.32 -16.01 -1.24
CA MET A 14 12.60 -16.15 0.19
C MET A 14 14.02 -15.70 0.48
N VAL A 15 14.17 -14.80 1.43
CA VAL A 15 15.48 -14.30 1.86
C VAL A 15 15.67 -14.63 3.34
N CYS A 16 16.53 -15.59 3.61
CA CYS A 16 16.93 -16.00 4.95
C CYS A 16 18.10 -15.14 5.41
N THR A 17 17.84 -14.18 6.29
CA THR A 17 18.84 -13.21 6.80
C THR A 17 19.43 -13.66 8.14
N GLY A 18 20.55 -13.04 8.56
CA GLY A 18 21.19 -13.33 9.85
C GLY A 18 22.09 -14.57 9.87
N MET A 19 22.56 -14.98 8.70
CA MET A 19 23.42 -16.17 8.54
C MET A 19 24.75 -16.07 9.28
N ASP A 20 25.23 -14.85 9.56
CA ASP A 20 26.39 -14.57 10.39
C ASP A 20 26.33 -15.19 11.79
N ARG A 21 25.13 -15.54 12.27
CA ARG A 21 24.90 -16.08 13.62
C ARG A 21 24.80 -17.61 13.64
N VAL A 22 25.00 -18.27 12.51
CA VAL A 22 24.77 -19.71 12.35
C VAL A 22 26.10 -20.45 12.18
N SER A 23 26.38 -21.39 13.08
CA SER A 23 27.63 -22.18 13.10
C SER A 23 27.66 -23.30 12.05
N GLU A 24 26.51 -23.90 11.71
CA GLU A 24 26.39 -25.01 10.74
C GLU A 24 25.60 -24.57 9.50
N LEU A 25 26.13 -23.59 8.77
CA LEU A 25 25.47 -22.93 7.63
C LEU A 25 24.89 -23.93 6.61
N GLU A 26 25.72 -24.86 6.12
CA GLU A 26 25.35 -25.78 5.05
C GLU A 26 24.28 -26.80 5.46
N LYS A 27 24.35 -27.29 6.70
CA LYS A 27 23.32 -28.19 7.24
C LYS A 27 21.99 -27.45 7.45
N MET A 28 22.07 -26.20 7.90
CA MET A 28 20.90 -25.35 8.06
C MET A 28 20.24 -25.06 6.71
N LYS A 29 21.02 -24.69 5.68
CA LYS A 29 20.53 -24.53 4.30
C LYS A 29 19.80 -25.78 3.80
N ALA A 30 20.44 -26.94 3.91
CA ALA A 30 19.85 -28.22 3.50
C ALA A 30 18.55 -28.54 4.26
N ASN A 31 18.49 -28.26 5.56
CA ASN A 31 17.28 -28.44 6.37
C ASN A 31 16.13 -27.52 5.93
N TYR A 32 16.40 -26.24 5.66
CA TYR A 32 15.38 -25.32 5.16
C TYR A 32 14.88 -25.76 3.78
N GLU A 33 15.79 -26.08 2.86
CA GLU A 33 15.41 -26.58 1.53
C GLU A 33 14.53 -27.83 1.61
N ALA A 34 14.89 -28.81 2.44
CA ALA A 34 14.10 -30.02 2.66
C ALA A 34 12.72 -29.70 3.27
N THR A 35 12.68 -28.82 4.27
CA THR A 35 11.44 -28.39 4.92
C THR A 35 10.52 -27.68 3.94
N PHE A 36 11.06 -26.76 3.14
CA PHE A 36 10.31 -26.06 2.12
C PHE A 36 9.84 -26.99 0.99
N HIS A 37 10.67 -27.96 0.58
CA HIS A 37 10.25 -28.97 -0.38
C HIS A 37 9.11 -29.83 0.17
N HIS A 38 9.15 -30.19 1.44
CA HIS A 38 8.08 -30.95 2.08
C HIS A 38 6.77 -30.15 2.17
N ILE A 39 6.83 -28.88 2.60
CA ILE A 39 5.64 -28.02 2.78
C ILE A 39 5.05 -27.58 1.43
N LEU A 40 5.90 -27.16 0.50
CA LEU A 40 5.46 -26.49 -0.73
C LEU A 40 5.55 -27.40 -1.97
N GLY A 41 6.26 -28.51 -1.94
CA GLY A 41 6.53 -29.34 -3.13
C GLY A 41 5.28 -29.90 -3.81
N SER A 42 4.25 -30.22 -3.04
CA SER A 42 2.93 -30.65 -3.55
C SER A 42 1.89 -29.51 -3.58
N HIS A 43 2.26 -28.32 -3.12
CA HIS A 43 1.33 -27.21 -2.98
C HIS A 43 1.11 -26.53 -4.33
N LYS A 44 -0.15 -26.18 -4.67
CA LYS A 44 -0.50 -25.52 -5.94
C LYS A 44 0.27 -24.22 -6.18
N LYS A 45 0.71 -23.56 -5.10
CA LYS A 45 1.51 -22.32 -5.15
C LYS A 45 3.03 -22.54 -5.20
N ALA A 46 3.52 -23.77 -5.38
CA ALA A 46 4.95 -24.06 -5.48
C ALA A 46 5.64 -23.21 -6.55
N ASN A 47 4.94 -23.00 -7.68
CA ASN A 47 5.44 -22.27 -8.84
C ASN A 47 5.63 -20.76 -8.61
N HIS A 48 5.04 -20.19 -7.54
CA HIS A 48 5.28 -18.79 -7.17
C HIS A 48 6.67 -18.58 -6.61
N ARG A 49 7.26 -19.62 -6.00
CA ARG A 49 8.59 -19.53 -5.40
C ARG A 49 9.62 -19.46 -6.52
N ARG A 50 10.31 -18.34 -6.62
CA ARG A 50 11.35 -18.11 -7.63
C ARG A 50 12.77 -18.24 -7.09
N GLY A 51 12.96 -18.47 -5.80
CA GLY A 51 14.30 -18.73 -5.23
C GLY A 51 14.33 -18.65 -3.71
N ILE A 52 15.44 -19.14 -3.14
CA ILE A 52 15.78 -19.00 -1.73
C ILE A 52 17.22 -18.48 -1.67
N PHE A 53 17.44 -17.40 -0.92
CA PHE A 53 18.74 -16.78 -0.73
C PHE A 53 19.08 -16.74 0.75
N PHE A 54 20.33 -17.03 1.08
CA PHE A 54 20.83 -17.00 2.45
C PHE A 54 21.87 -15.89 2.56
N ILE A 55 21.58 -14.88 3.38
CA ILE A 55 22.34 -13.62 3.42
C ILE A 55 22.89 -13.36 4.82
N SER A 56 24.18 -12.99 4.89
CA SER A 56 24.80 -12.46 6.10
C SER A 56 24.43 -11.00 6.32
N ASN A 57 24.10 -10.61 7.56
CA ASN A 57 23.78 -9.21 7.86
C ASN A 57 25.02 -8.33 8.09
N ILE A 58 26.21 -8.94 8.17
CA ILE A 58 27.45 -8.25 8.55
C ILE A 58 28.37 -8.02 7.34
N ASP A 59 28.26 -8.83 6.29
CA ASP A 59 29.12 -8.69 5.10
C ASP A 59 28.35 -8.16 3.87
N PRO A 60 28.33 -6.84 3.65
CA PRO A 60 27.69 -6.24 2.49
C PRO A 60 28.43 -6.53 1.16
N ARG A 61 29.58 -7.21 1.20
CA ARG A 61 30.39 -7.56 0.02
C ARG A 61 30.12 -8.98 -0.49
N GLU A 62 29.11 -9.68 0.06
CA GLU A 62 28.75 -11.02 -0.41
C GLU A 62 28.25 -10.99 -1.86
N ASP A 63 28.84 -11.86 -2.68
CA ASP A 63 28.35 -12.23 -4.01
C ASP A 63 26.85 -12.60 -3.98
N GLU A 64 26.34 -13.06 -2.83
CA GLU A 64 24.94 -13.43 -2.63
C GLU A 64 23.98 -12.22 -2.68
N ILE A 65 24.35 -11.05 -2.15
CA ILE A 65 23.51 -9.84 -2.29
C ILE A 65 23.45 -9.42 -3.76
N LYS A 66 24.58 -9.51 -4.47
CA LYS A 66 24.62 -9.23 -5.91
C LYS A 66 23.77 -10.24 -6.68
N ARG A 67 23.91 -11.54 -6.41
CA ARG A 67 23.07 -12.61 -6.98
C ARG A 67 21.59 -12.38 -6.72
N LEU A 68 21.20 -11.97 -5.50
CA LEU A 68 19.82 -11.63 -5.19
C LEU A 68 19.33 -10.45 -6.06
N LYS A 69 20.12 -9.38 -6.20
CA LYS A 69 19.77 -8.22 -7.06
C LYS A 69 19.63 -8.61 -8.52
N ASP A 70 20.57 -9.39 -9.04
CA ASP A 70 20.56 -9.88 -10.42
C ASP A 70 19.31 -10.76 -10.65
N HIS A 71 19.02 -11.66 -9.70
CA HIS A 71 17.85 -12.54 -9.74
C HIS A 71 16.51 -11.79 -9.66
N ILE A 72 16.40 -10.78 -8.79
CA ILE A 72 15.22 -9.88 -8.74
C ILE A 72 15.04 -9.22 -10.10
N SER A 73 16.12 -8.75 -10.72
CA SER A 73 16.09 -8.08 -12.02
C SER A 73 15.69 -9.02 -13.16
N GLU A 74 16.07 -10.29 -13.08
CA GLU A 74 15.65 -11.33 -14.04
C GLU A 74 14.16 -11.66 -13.89
N ILE A 75 13.70 -11.93 -12.68
CA ILE A 75 12.28 -12.23 -12.40
C ILE A 75 11.38 -11.05 -12.78
N ALA A 76 11.80 -9.82 -12.49
CA ALA A 76 11.02 -8.63 -12.82
C ALA A 76 10.75 -8.52 -14.33
N LYS A 77 11.64 -9.03 -15.20
CA LYS A 77 11.43 -9.04 -16.66
C LYS A 77 10.39 -10.07 -17.11
N GLU A 78 10.09 -11.08 -16.29
CA GLU A 78 9.03 -12.06 -16.57
C GLU A 78 7.63 -11.53 -16.25
N GLU A 79 7.53 -10.41 -15.53
CA GLU A 79 6.26 -9.83 -15.14
C GLU A 79 5.51 -9.23 -16.33
N ASN A 80 4.24 -9.63 -16.49
CA ASN A 80 3.46 -9.28 -17.68
C ASN A 80 3.15 -7.78 -17.79
N TYR A 81 3.17 -7.02 -16.69
CA TYR A 81 2.85 -5.59 -16.71
C TYR A 81 3.91 -4.73 -17.42
N PHE A 82 5.16 -5.22 -17.58
CA PHE A 82 6.17 -4.53 -18.39
C PHE A 82 5.94 -4.68 -19.90
N ALA A 83 5.07 -5.59 -20.32
CA ALA A 83 4.78 -5.84 -21.74
C ALA A 83 3.60 -5.01 -22.27
N ASP A 84 2.88 -4.29 -21.39
CA ASP A 84 1.74 -3.48 -21.81
C ASP A 84 2.22 -2.22 -22.54
N GLU A 85 1.75 -2.02 -23.78
CA GLU A 85 2.01 -0.79 -24.54
C GLU A 85 1.17 0.36 -23.96
N LEU A 86 1.83 1.27 -23.24
CA LEU A 86 1.20 2.46 -22.67
C LEU A 86 1.31 3.67 -23.61
N PRO A 87 0.29 4.54 -23.65
CA PRO A 87 0.39 5.79 -24.41
C PRO A 87 1.57 6.64 -23.91
N SER A 88 2.46 7.04 -24.82
CA SER A 88 3.65 7.85 -24.47
C SER A 88 3.30 9.18 -23.78
N ARG A 89 2.11 9.73 -24.06
CA ARG A 89 1.61 10.96 -23.42
C ARG A 89 1.38 10.80 -21.91
N TRP A 90 1.15 9.58 -21.42
CA TRP A 90 1.00 9.32 -19.98
C TRP A 90 2.26 9.65 -19.20
N ILE A 91 3.44 9.48 -19.81
CA ILE A 91 4.74 9.81 -19.20
C ILE A 91 4.81 11.31 -18.87
N ASN A 92 4.23 12.17 -19.71
CA ASN A 92 4.23 13.62 -19.44
C ASN A 92 3.39 13.96 -18.22
N LEU A 93 2.19 13.36 -18.11
CA LEU A 93 1.33 13.57 -16.95
C LEU A 93 1.95 12.98 -15.68
N GLU A 94 2.57 11.80 -15.77
CA GLU A 94 3.31 11.17 -14.68
C GLU A 94 4.42 12.07 -14.15
N ASN A 95 5.25 12.63 -15.04
CA ASN A 95 6.29 13.59 -14.66
C ASN A 95 5.72 14.82 -13.91
N VAL A 96 4.56 15.33 -14.34
CA VAL A 96 3.89 16.44 -13.64
C VAL A 96 3.43 16.01 -12.25
N LEU A 97 2.86 14.81 -12.12
CA LEU A 97 2.47 14.27 -10.81
C LEU A 97 3.69 14.09 -9.90
N ASP A 98 4.83 13.64 -10.43
CA ASP A 98 6.06 13.49 -9.65
C ASP A 98 6.60 14.84 -9.16
N VAL A 99 6.57 15.87 -10.01
CA VAL A 99 6.89 17.24 -9.58
C VAL A 99 5.96 17.71 -8.46
N LEU A 100 4.66 17.43 -8.54
CA LEU A 100 3.73 17.75 -7.44
C LEU A 100 4.09 17.00 -6.15
N LYS A 101 4.51 15.73 -6.24
CA LYS A 101 4.96 14.95 -5.09
C LYS A 101 6.24 15.54 -4.47
N ASP A 102 7.18 16.02 -5.28
CA ASP A 102 8.42 16.66 -4.84
C ASP A 102 8.14 17.97 -4.08
N TYR A 103 7.11 18.72 -4.48
CA TYR A 103 6.60 19.87 -3.73
C TYR A 103 5.72 19.49 -2.51
N ARG A 104 5.77 18.22 -2.08
CA ARG A 104 5.02 17.68 -0.93
C ARG A 104 3.51 17.77 -1.08
N LYS A 105 2.97 17.85 -2.29
CA LYS A 105 1.52 17.71 -2.50
C LYS A 105 1.15 16.24 -2.34
N THR A 106 0.30 15.96 -1.36
CA THR A 106 -0.09 14.58 -0.98
C THR A 106 -1.44 14.19 -1.57
N ILE A 107 -2.34 15.16 -1.72
CA ILE A 107 -3.68 15.02 -2.31
C ILE A 107 -3.90 16.09 -3.38
N CYS A 108 -4.56 15.71 -4.46
CA CYS A 108 -5.12 16.62 -5.47
C CYS A 108 -6.62 16.38 -5.63
N SER A 109 -7.36 17.40 -6.04
CA SER A 109 -8.72 17.18 -6.55
C SER A 109 -8.64 16.50 -7.92
N LEU A 110 -9.64 15.70 -8.31
CA LEU A 110 -9.68 15.17 -9.68
C LEU A 110 -9.70 16.30 -10.71
N LYS A 111 -10.44 17.38 -10.43
CA LYS A 111 -10.51 18.55 -11.31
C LYS A 111 -9.14 19.19 -11.57
N ASP A 112 -8.29 19.31 -10.55
CA ASP A 112 -6.91 19.81 -10.73
C ASP A 112 -6.14 18.93 -11.71
N ILE A 113 -6.33 17.60 -11.63
CA ILE A 113 -5.64 16.65 -12.52
C ILE A 113 -6.24 16.67 -13.93
N GLU A 114 -7.55 16.83 -14.07
CA GLU A 114 -8.22 17.02 -15.37
C GLU A 114 -7.66 18.25 -16.09
N GLU A 115 -7.53 19.38 -15.39
CA GLU A 115 -6.95 20.61 -15.95
C GLU A 115 -5.50 20.41 -16.42
N LEU A 116 -4.70 19.63 -15.66
CA LEU A 116 -3.34 19.27 -16.06
C LEU A 116 -3.32 18.31 -17.25
N ALA A 117 -4.23 17.36 -17.31
CA ALA A 117 -4.33 16.37 -18.38
C ALA A 117 -4.69 17.00 -19.73
N LEU A 118 -5.53 18.04 -19.73
CA LEU A 118 -5.89 18.81 -20.92
C LEU A 118 -4.67 19.44 -21.60
N ALA A 119 -3.67 19.89 -20.84
CA ALA A 119 -2.42 20.44 -21.39
C ALA A 119 -1.64 19.42 -22.24
N TYR A 120 -1.88 18.13 -22.05
CA TYR A 120 -1.26 17.02 -22.77
C TYR A 120 -2.22 16.31 -23.74
N SER A 121 -3.39 16.92 -24.02
CA SER A 121 -4.43 16.35 -24.90
C SER A 121 -4.90 14.96 -24.43
N ILE A 122 -4.98 14.75 -23.12
CA ILE A 122 -5.54 13.55 -22.51
C ILE A 122 -7.01 13.84 -22.21
N GLU A 123 -7.91 13.10 -22.85
CA GLU A 123 -9.36 13.22 -22.63
C GLU A 123 -9.78 12.53 -21.32
N GLU A 124 -10.95 12.89 -20.80
CA GLU A 124 -11.50 12.39 -19.52
C GLU A 124 -11.48 10.85 -19.41
N LYS A 125 -11.97 10.14 -20.44
CA LYS A 125 -11.97 8.67 -20.45
C LYS A 125 -10.56 8.08 -20.40
N GLU A 126 -9.62 8.70 -21.09
CA GLU A 126 -8.23 8.28 -21.07
C GLU A 126 -7.59 8.58 -19.72
N LEU A 127 -7.91 9.73 -19.11
CA LEU A 127 -7.45 10.08 -17.77
C LEU A 127 -7.90 9.05 -16.73
N LEU A 128 -9.16 8.61 -16.77
CA LEU A 128 -9.66 7.57 -15.87
C LEU A 128 -8.90 6.25 -16.03
N LEU A 129 -8.52 5.88 -17.26
CA LEU A 129 -7.67 4.71 -17.52
C LEU A 129 -6.25 4.89 -16.95
N PHE A 130 -5.67 6.08 -17.13
CA PHE A 130 -4.36 6.43 -16.57
C PHE A 130 -4.37 6.36 -15.03
N LEU A 131 -5.35 7.00 -14.39
CA LEU A 131 -5.48 7.00 -12.93
C LEU A 131 -5.72 5.59 -12.39
N SER A 132 -6.58 4.81 -13.05
CA SER A 132 -6.81 3.40 -12.71
C SER A 132 -5.54 2.55 -12.85
N TYR A 133 -4.74 2.80 -13.89
CA TYR A 133 -3.45 2.12 -14.07
C TYR A 133 -2.47 2.50 -12.95
N GLN A 134 -2.30 3.79 -12.67
CA GLN A 134 -1.41 4.30 -11.62
C GLN A 134 -1.83 3.81 -10.23
N HIS A 135 -3.13 3.66 -9.97
CA HIS A 135 -3.65 3.06 -8.74
C HIS A 135 -3.28 1.58 -8.62
N LYS A 136 -3.43 0.80 -9.70
CA LYS A 136 -3.12 -0.64 -9.71
C LYS A 136 -1.64 -0.93 -9.44
N ILE A 137 -0.74 -0.11 -9.94
CA ILE A 137 0.70 -0.25 -9.68
C ILE A 137 1.13 0.37 -8.34
N GLY A 138 0.19 0.99 -7.61
CA GLY A 138 0.44 1.53 -6.27
C GLY A 138 1.20 2.86 -6.26
N ASN A 139 1.23 3.60 -7.37
CA ASN A 139 1.84 4.92 -7.44
C ASN A 139 0.95 6.01 -6.83
N ILE A 140 -0.37 5.83 -6.92
CA ILE A 140 -1.39 6.73 -6.34
C ILE A 140 -2.53 5.90 -5.72
N ILE A 141 -3.44 6.55 -5.01
CA ILE A 141 -4.72 5.95 -4.59
C ILE A 141 -5.85 6.73 -5.24
N PHE A 142 -6.65 6.02 -6.03
CA PHE A 142 -7.79 6.55 -6.77
C PHE A 142 -8.90 5.52 -6.82
N PHE A 143 -10.13 5.98 -6.60
CA PHE A 143 -11.34 5.17 -6.72
C PHE A 143 -12.32 5.89 -7.65
N GLU A 144 -12.66 5.25 -8.78
CA GLU A 144 -13.52 5.84 -9.81
C GLU A 144 -14.92 6.20 -9.29
N ASP A 145 -15.45 5.41 -8.34
CA ASP A 145 -16.76 5.67 -7.72
C ASP A 145 -16.73 6.74 -6.62
N LYS A 146 -15.55 7.23 -6.24
CA LYS A 146 -15.35 8.30 -5.23
C LYS A 146 -14.22 9.25 -5.69
N PRO A 147 -14.37 9.92 -6.85
CA PRO A 147 -13.25 10.53 -7.55
C PRO A 147 -12.83 11.91 -7.01
N ASP A 148 -13.53 12.47 -6.02
CA ASP A 148 -13.33 13.86 -5.56
C ASP A 148 -11.85 14.22 -5.32
N PHE A 149 -11.08 13.28 -4.78
CA PHE A 149 -9.67 13.45 -4.49
C PHE A 149 -8.85 12.22 -4.89
N ILE A 150 -7.60 12.49 -5.28
CA ILE A 150 -6.58 11.51 -5.60
C ILE A 150 -5.46 11.68 -4.58
N ILE A 151 -5.08 10.59 -3.91
CA ILE A 151 -3.91 10.58 -3.02
C ILE A 151 -2.68 10.30 -3.90
N LEU A 152 -1.87 11.33 -4.13
CA LEU A 152 -0.64 11.25 -4.94
C LEU A 152 0.46 10.45 -4.25
N GLN A 153 0.46 10.40 -2.92
CA GLN A 153 1.50 9.73 -2.14
C GLN A 153 0.88 8.67 -1.21
N PRO A 154 0.86 7.38 -1.61
CA PRO A 154 0.31 6.31 -0.77
C PRO A 154 0.92 6.24 0.64
N ASN A 155 2.20 6.60 0.79
CA ASN A 155 2.87 6.71 2.08
C ASN A 155 2.18 7.69 3.05
N TRP A 156 1.55 8.76 2.55
CA TRP A 156 0.77 9.68 3.39
C TRP A 156 -0.41 8.97 4.06
N LEU A 157 -1.08 8.07 3.33
CA LEU A 157 -2.15 7.25 3.91
C LEU A 157 -1.60 6.23 4.92
N VAL A 158 -0.42 5.65 4.68
CA VAL A 158 0.26 4.79 5.67
C VAL A 158 0.53 5.55 6.96
N GLN A 159 0.96 6.82 6.88
CA GLN A 159 1.14 7.65 8.09
C GLN A 159 -0.20 7.91 8.79
N CYS A 160 -1.29 8.09 8.04
CA CYS A 160 -2.62 8.20 8.61
C CYS A 160 -3.00 6.94 9.40
N PHE A 161 -2.78 5.74 8.83
CA PHE A 161 -3.07 4.49 9.52
C PHE A 161 -2.19 4.28 10.75
N ARG A 162 -0.91 4.66 10.69
CA ARG A 162 -0.03 4.65 11.85
C ARG A 162 -0.54 5.57 12.96
N CYS A 163 -1.04 6.75 12.62
CA CYS A 163 -1.64 7.68 13.57
C CYS A 163 -2.89 7.07 14.25
N LEU A 164 -3.70 6.31 13.50
CA LEU A 164 -4.92 5.69 14.00
C LEU A 164 -4.67 4.44 14.86
N VAL A 165 -3.72 3.59 14.45
CA VAL A 165 -3.53 2.24 15.02
C VAL A 165 -2.36 2.17 16.01
N CYS A 166 -1.31 2.96 15.82
CA CYS A 166 -0.06 2.84 16.58
C CYS A 166 0.10 3.90 17.68
N ASP A 167 -0.93 4.69 18.00
CA ASP A 167 -0.87 5.65 19.10
C ASP A 167 -0.96 4.93 20.46
N ASP A 168 0.20 4.46 20.92
CA ASP A 168 0.36 3.79 22.22
C ASP A 168 0.62 4.77 23.37
N ASP A 169 0.58 6.07 23.10
CA ASP A 169 1.21 7.06 23.96
C ASP A 169 0.27 7.52 25.08
N LYS A 170 0.07 6.63 26.06
CA LYS A 170 -0.74 6.80 27.29
C LYS A 170 -0.47 8.10 28.06
N LYS A 171 0.66 8.76 27.80
CA LYS A 171 1.13 10.01 28.43
C LYS A 171 0.55 11.29 27.81
N HIS A 172 0.06 11.24 26.57
CA HIS A 172 -0.43 12.41 25.82
C HIS A 172 -1.97 12.50 25.74
N HIS A 173 -2.68 11.57 26.39
CA HIS A 173 -4.15 11.53 26.37
C HIS A 173 -4.74 12.12 27.66
N GLY A 174 -5.53 13.19 27.53
CA GLY A 174 -6.43 13.63 28.59
C GLY A 174 -7.46 12.53 28.93
N GLY A 175 -8.18 12.65 30.05
CA GLY A 175 -9.09 11.61 30.57
C GLY A 175 -10.11 11.08 29.54
N ALA A 176 -10.74 11.97 28.76
CA ALA A 176 -11.68 11.59 27.70
C ALA A 176 -10.99 10.83 26.54
N SER A 177 -9.79 11.25 26.14
CA SER A 177 -9.01 10.60 25.07
C SER A 177 -8.54 9.20 25.46
N ARG A 178 -8.29 8.97 26.76
CA ARG A 178 -7.93 7.64 27.29
C ARG A 178 -9.09 6.65 27.22
N ASN A 179 -10.31 7.09 27.51
CA ASN A 179 -11.49 6.22 27.41
C ASN A 179 -11.77 5.82 25.96
N GLU A 180 -11.75 6.78 25.04
CA GLU A 180 -11.95 6.50 23.61
C GLU A 180 -10.88 5.57 23.04
N MET A 181 -9.61 5.79 23.40
CA MET A 181 -8.51 4.89 23.03
C MET A 181 -8.68 3.47 23.62
N SER A 182 -9.24 3.37 24.82
CA SER A 182 -9.54 2.07 25.44
C SER A 182 -10.62 1.32 24.67
N LYS A 183 -11.66 2.00 24.18
CA LYS A 183 -12.70 1.40 23.34
C LYS A 183 -12.12 0.89 22.02
N LEU A 184 -11.29 1.69 21.36
CA LEU A 184 -10.62 1.26 20.12
C LEU A 184 -9.78 -0.01 20.36
N LYS A 185 -9.01 -0.07 21.45
CA LYS A 185 -8.12 -1.21 21.74
C LYS A 185 -8.87 -2.47 22.17
N ASN A 186 -9.93 -2.33 22.96
CA ASN A 186 -10.62 -3.47 23.56
C ASN A 186 -11.80 -3.95 22.71
N GLU A 187 -12.47 -3.05 22.01
CA GLU A 187 -13.75 -3.28 21.31
C GLU A 187 -13.65 -3.02 19.80
N GLY A 188 -12.57 -2.39 19.33
CA GLY A 188 -12.42 -2.01 17.92
C GLY A 188 -13.27 -0.79 17.52
N GLU A 189 -13.87 -0.09 18.50
CA GLU A 189 -14.72 1.08 18.23
C GLU A 189 -13.85 2.33 17.99
N LEU A 190 -13.89 2.85 16.76
CA LEU A 190 -13.23 4.09 16.38
C LEU A 190 -14.24 5.24 16.36
N SER A 191 -14.21 6.12 17.35
CA SER A 191 -15.10 7.28 17.41
C SER A 191 -14.60 8.47 16.61
N GLU A 192 -15.54 9.28 16.09
CA GLU A 192 -15.26 10.54 15.40
C GLU A 192 -14.39 11.50 16.23
N THR A 193 -14.64 11.54 17.55
CA THR A 193 -13.90 12.36 18.52
C THR A 193 -12.45 11.90 18.62
N LEU A 194 -12.20 10.59 18.64
CA LEU A 194 -10.86 10.02 18.70
C LEU A 194 -10.09 10.34 17.41
N ILE A 195 -10.72 10.14 16.23
CA ILE A 195 -10.11 10.48 14.94
C ILE A 195 -9.65 11.94 14.93
N ASP A 196 -10.52 12.87 15.35
CA ASP A 196 -10.17 14.28 15.38
C ASP A 196 -8.97 14.54 16.30
N GLN A 197 -8.91 13.92 17.47
CA GLN A 197 -7.79 14.07 18.41
C GLN A 197 -6.48 13.52 17.82
N LEU A 198 -6.53 12.35 17.19
CA LEU A 198 -5.37 11.72 16.57
C LEU A 198 -4.84 12.57 15.41
N PHE A 199 -5.71 13.00 14.50
CA PHE A 199 -5.33 13.87 13.39
C PHE A 199 -4.82 15.25 13.83
N LYS A 200 -5.14 15.67 15.06
CA LYS A 200 -4.62 16.92 15.67
C LYS A 200 -3.14 16.82 16.02
N LYS A 201 -2.62 15.60 16.25
CA LYS A 201 -1.22 15.35 16.63
C LYS A 201 -0.26 15.49 15.45
N GLU A 202 -0.78 15.40 14.22
CA GLU A 202 -0.02 15.46 12.97
C GLU A 202 -0.43 16.68 12.12
N PRO A 203 -0.19 17.92 12.59
CA PRO A 203 -0.68 19.13 11.92
C PRO A 203 -0.09 19.31 10.52
N ASP A 204 1.16 18.91 10.31
CA ASP A 204 1.87 19.05 9.03
C ASP A 204 1.33 18.13 7.93
N LEU A 205 0.55 17.09 8.30
CA LEU A 205 -0.01 16.12 7.36
C LEU A 205 -1.44 16.47 6.92
N GLU A 206 -2.04 17.52 7.46
CA GLU A 206 -3.37 18.03 7.10
C GLU A 206 -4.51 16.99 7.15
N PHE A 207 -4.39 15.88 7.89
CA PHE A 207 -5.40 14.79 7.88
C PHE A 207 -6.82 15.28 8.16
N ARG A 208 -6.97 16.27 9.04
CA ARG A 208 -8.26 16.89 9.40
C ARG A 208 -8.99 17.48 8.20
N LYS A 209 -8.26 18.10 7.28
CA LYS A 209 -8.80 18.73 6.07
C LYS A 209 -9.44 17.70 5.14
N TYR A 210 -8.87 16.50 5.09
CA TYR A 210 -9.29 15.42 4.21
C TYR A 210 -10.00 14.27 4.94
N LYS A 211 -10.44 14.48 6.21
CA LYS A 211 -11.02 13.44 7.08
C LYS A 211 -12.09 12.60 6.38
N HIS A 212 -13.06 13.25 5.75
CA HIS A 212 -14.14 12.56 5.04
C HIS A 212 -13.64 11.66 3.91
N HIS A 213 -12.67 12.14 3.13
CA HIS A 213 -12.09 11.36 2.04
C HIS A 213 -11.25 10.19 2.58
N ILE A 214 -10.46 10.41 3.64
CA ILE A 214 -9.71 9.35 4.32
C ILE A 214 -10.65 8.25 4.80
N LEU A 215 -11.76 8.59 5.47
CA LEU A 215 -12.73 7.61 5.96
C LEU A 215 -13.36 6.80 4.82
N LYS A 216 -13.71 7.45 3.72
CA LYS A 216 -14.18 6.78 2.50
C LYS A 216 -13.16 5.80 1.92
N VAL A 217 -11.87 6.15 1.96
CA VAL A 217 -10.77 5.30 1.51
C VAL A 217 -10.55 4.12 2.46
N MET A 218 -10.63 4.36 3.77
CA MET A 218 -10.54 3.30 4.78
C MET A 218 -11.68 2.30 4.66
N GLU A 219 -12.90 2.77 4.41
CA GLU A 219 -14.06 1.92 4.10
C GLU A 219 -13.81 1.08 2.84
N LYS A 220 -13.25 1.68 1.77
CA LYS A 220 -12.92 0.95 0.52
C LYS A 220 -11.85 -0.11 0.69
N PHE A 221 -10.94 0.07 1.64
CA PHE A 221 -9.95 -0.92 2.00
C PHE A 221 -10.44 -1.91 3.08
N ASP A 222 -11.72 -1.88 3.44
CA ASP A 222 -12.33 -2.72 4.48
C ASP A 222 -11.62 -2.59 5.85
N ILE A 223 -11.01 -1.44 6.11
CA ILE A 223 -10.32 -1.15 7.38
C ILE A 223 -11.33 -0.77 8.45
N ILE A 224 -12.40 -0.07 8.06
CA ILE A 224 -13.51 0.33 8.93
C ILE A 224 -14.82 -0.07 8.31
N ILE A 225 -15.80 -0.27 9.19
CA ILE A 225 -17.21 -0.38 8.84
C ILE A 225 -17.99 0.62 9.68
N TYR A 226 -19.01 1.23 9.10
CA TYR A 226 -19.94 2.05 9.86
C TYR A 226 -20.86 1.12 10.65
N SER A 227 -20.97 1.36 11.97
CA SER A 227 -21.94 0.65 12.80
C SER A 227 -23.34 0.95 12.26
N ALA A 228 -24.11 -0.09 11.94
CA ALA A 228 -25.45 0.00 11.34
C ALA A 228 -26.55 0.50 12.31
N LEU A 229 -26.21 1.40 13.22
CA LEU A 229 -27.13 2.03 14.16
C LEU A 229 -27.23 3.52 13.84
N GLN A 230 -27.84 3.86 12.71
CA GLN A 230 -28.55 5.13 12.65
C GLN A 230 -29.96 4.87 13.20
N PRO A 231 -30.50 5.74 14.08
CA PRO A 231 -31.92 5.71 14.37
C PRO A 231 -32.64 5.82 13.03
N ILE A 232 -33.62 4.96 12.80
CA ILE A 232 -34.65 5.24 11.81
C ILE A 232 -35.25 6.56 12.26
N ASP A 233 -35.00 7.63 11.50
CA ASP A 233 -35.76 8.86 11.64
C ASP A 233 -37.23 8.48 11.43
N ASN A 234 -37.96 8.35 12.54
CA ASN A 234 -39.41 8.41 12.52
C ASN A 234 -39.76 9.86 12.14
N GLU A 235 -39.77 10.15 10.85
CA GLU A 235 -40.54 11.29 10.35
C GLU A 235 -42.02 10.95 10.51
N GLU A 236 -42.58 11.40 11.64
CA GLU A 236 -43.98 11.75 11.72
C GLU A 236 -44.26 12.89 10.74
N ASN A 237 -45.02 12.60 9.68
CA ASN A 237 -46.22 13.35 9.27
C ASN A 237 -46.98 12.62 8.17
#